data_AF-A0A2S4ZNK3-F1
#
_entry.id   AF-A0A2S4ZNK3-F1
#
_cell.length_a   1.000
_cell.length_b   1.000
_cell.length_c   1.000
_cell.angle_alpha   90.00
_cell.angle_beta   90.00
_cell.angle_gamma   90.00
#
_symmetry.space_group_name_H-M   'P 1'
#
loop_
_entity.id
_entity.type
_entity.pdbx_description
1 polymer ?
#
loop_
_entity_poly.entity_id
_entity_poly.type
_entity_poly.pdbx_seq_one_letter_code
_entity_poly.pdbx_strand_id
1 'polypeptide(L)'
;MTLMEFELFCDLESLDLARSGSIWGDVWIEISGSPFPEANWNDMPVAFLAELIDALAFARQAAGRSTRVRFFDGPFWIDLVGRGDDSVSVSANSHGAGEEATVSAQDMARSLAAVREKLVRACLERGWGEQMDVRRLQNR
;
A
#
# COMPACT_ATOMS: atom_id res chain seq x y z
N MET A 1 -24.32 -4.70 1.73
CA MET A 1 -23.13 -4.24 2.48
C MET A 1 -22.59 -3.05 1.72
N THR A 2 -22.37 -1.91 2.37
CA THR A 2 -21.89 -0.70 1.68
C THR A 2 -20.37 -0.81 1.54
N LEU A 3 -19.87 -0.66 0.31
CA LEU A 3 -18.43 -0.62 0.07
C LEU A 3 -17.90 0.74 0.50
N MET A 4 -16.79 0.73 1.21
CA MET A 4 -16.06 1.91 1.66
C MET A 4 -15.05 2.34 0.58
N GLU A 5 -14.71 3.62 0.58
CA GLU A 5 -13.68 4.18 -0.28
C GLU A 5 -12.29 3.80 0.24
N PHE A 6 -11.37 3.50 -0.68
CA PHE A 6 -9.97 3.23 -0.40
C PHE A 6 -9.11 4.08 -1.34
N GLU A 7 -8.11 4.75 -0.79
CA GLU A 7 -7.09 5.42 -1.58
C GLU A 7 -5.71 5.26 -0.95
N LEU A 8 -4.69 5.05 -1.78
CA LEU A 8 -3.29 5.11 -1.38
C LEU A 8 -2.73 6.47 -1.78
N PHE A 9 -2.00 7.08 -0.86
CA PHE A 9 -1.29 8.34 -1.09
C PHE A 9 0.21 8.11 -0.96
N CYS A 10 0.97 8.86 -1.77
CA CYS A 10 2.42 8.94 -1.67
C CYS A 10 2.86 10.33 -2.12
N ASP A 11 3.60 11.03 -1.27
CA ASP A 11 4.22 12.29 -1.65
C ASP A 11 5.55 12.01 -2.38
N LEU A 12 5.55 12.26 -3.69
CA LEU A 12 6.72 12.03 -4.54
C LEU A 12 7.85 13.03 -4.27
N GLU A 13 7.56 14.18 -3.67
CA GLU A 13 8.56 15.20 -3.35
C GLU A 13 9.34 14.85 -2.09
N SER A 14 8.70 14.15 -1.14
CA SER A 14 9.32 13.66 0.10
C SER A 14 10.34 12.52 -0.09
N LEU A 15 10.44 11.95 -1.29
CA LEU A 15 11.24 10.75 -1.53
C LEU A 15 12.74 11.00 -1.32
N ASP A 16 13.38 10.18 -0.49
CA ASP A 16 14.82 10.18 -0.23
C ASP A 16 15.43 8.78 -0.34
N LEU A 17 16.62 8.69 -0.95
CA LEU A 17 17.35 7.43 -1.10
C LEU A 17 18.39 7.28 0.03
N ALA A 18 18.11 6.37 0.96
CA ALA A 18 19.06 6.05 2.02
C ALA A 18 20.31 5.35 1.47
N ARG A 19 21.41 5.42 2.23
CA ARG A 19 22.67 4.72 1.89
C ARG A 19 22.53 3.21 1.76
N SER A 20 21.49 2.62 2.36
CA SER A 20 21.16 1.20 2.25
C SER A 20 20.57 0.81 0.89
N GLY A 21 20.15 1.78 0.08
CA GLY A 21 19.36 1.56 -1.13
C GLY A 21 17.84 1.59 -0.89
N SER A 22 17.40 1.70 0.37
CA SER A 22 15.99 1.90 0.73
C SER A 22 15.53 3.29 0.32
N ILE A 23 14.34 3.39 -0.27
CA ILE A 23 13.72 4.66 -0.62
C ILE A 23 12.67 4.97 0.45
N TRP A 24 12.90 6.06 1.18
CA TRP A 24 12.01 6.60 2.20
C TRP A 24 11.16 7.72 1.63
N GLY A 25 10.00 7.97 2.24
CA GLY A 25 9.11 9.06 1.86
C GLY A 25 7.72 8.84 2.43
N ASP A 26 6.88 9.84 2.26
CA ASP A 26 5.57 9.86 2.89
C ASP A 26 4.58 8.99 2.11
N VAL A 27 3.93 8.06 2.83
CA VAL A 27 2.99 7.09 2.29
C VAL A 27 1.96 6.70 3.36
N TRP A 28 0.69 6.77 2.99
CA TRP A 28 -0.41 6.37 3.86
C TRP A 28 -1.57 5.89 3.02
N ILE A 29 -2.50 5.17 3.64
CA ILE A 29 -3.78 4.84 3.02
C ILE A 29 -4.88 5.71 3.65
N GLU A 30 -5.97 5.92 2.93
CA GLU A 30 -7.22 6.43 3.47
C GLU A 30 -8.32 5.41 3.26
N ILE A 31 -9.11 5.19 4.32
CA ILE A 31 -10.29 4.34 4.31
C ILE A 31 -11.47 5.21 4.71
N SER A 32 -12.42 5.45 3.80
CA SER A 32 -13.56 6.36 4.01
C SER A 32 -13.16 7.75 4.56
N GLY A 33 -12.05 8.30 4.06
CA GLY A 33 -11.53 9.62 4.46
C GLY A 33 -10.76 9.65 5.78
N SER A 34 -10.56 8.51 6.44
CA SER A 34 -9.67 8.40 7.61
C SER A 34 -8.28 7.96 7.17
N PRO A 35 -7.23 8.79 7.36
CA PRO A 35 -5.87 8.41 7.04
C PRO A 35 -5.30 7.41 8.05
N PHE A 36 -4.46 6.50 7.54
CA PHE A 36 -3.77 5.51 8.35
C PHE A 36 -2.37 5.21 7.78
N PRO A 37 -1.29 5.23 8.59
CA PRO A 37 -1.26 5.50 10.04
C PRO A 37 -1.70 6.91 10.43
N GLU A 38 -1.13 7.91 9.78
CA GLU A 38 -1.55 9.31 9.78
C GLU A 38 -1.15 9.90 8.41
N ALA A 39 -1.76 11.02 8.03
CA ALA A 39 -1.40 11.67 6.78
C ALA A 39 0.06 12.14 6.83
N ASN A 40 0.78 11.99 5.72
CA ASN A 40 2.22 12.27 5.61
C ASN A 40 3.11 11.36 6.49
N TRP A 41 2.67 10.13 6.78
CA TRP A 41 3.50 9.16 7.50
C TRP A 41 4.75 8.77 6.68
N ASN A 42 5.94 8.96 7.24
CA ASN A 42 7.20 8.63 6.57
C ASN A 42 7.53 7.14 6.69
N ASP A 43 7.69 6.45 5.56
CA ASP A 43 7.98 5.02 5.51
C ASP A 43 8.77 4.68 4.24
N MET A 44 8.75 3.42 3.79
CA MET A 44 9.37 2.91 2.57
C MET A 44 8.31 2.71 1.46
N PRO A 45 7.85 3.76 0.75
CA PRO A 45 6.72 3.70 -0.18
C PRO A 45 6.87 2.63 -1.27
N VAL A 46 8.08 2.46 -1.81
CA VAL A 46 8.33 1.51 -2.91
C VAL A 46 8.18 0.07 -2.42
N ALA A 47 8.74 -0.25 -1.25
CA ALA A 47 8.67 -1.58 -0.65
C ALA A 47 7.24 -1.88 -0.18
N PHE A 48 6.62 -0.94 0.53
CA PHE A 48 5.24 -1.05 1.01
C PHE A 48 4.25 -1.29 -0.14
N LEU A 49 4.33 -0.52 -1.22
CA LEU A 49 3.45 -0.67 -2.37
C LEU A 49 3.63 -2.02 -3.08
N ALA A 50 4.87 -2.50 -3.21
CA ALA A 50 5.12 -3.82 -3.78
C ALA A 50 4.49 -4.95 -2.95
N GLU A 51 4.60 -4.88 -1.62
CA GLU A 51 3.96 -5.85 -0.72
C GLU A 51 2.44 -5.75 -0.76
N LEU A 52 1.90 -4.53 -0.84
CA LEU A 52 0.46 -4.30 -0.90
C LEU A 52 -0.19 -4.83 -2.18
N ILE A 53 0.47 -4.67 -3.33
CA ILE A 53 0.01 -5.26 -4.59
C ILE A 53 0.01 -6.79 -4.51
N ASP A 54 1.09 -7.38 -3.99
CA ASP A 54 1.21 -8.84 -3.82
C ASP A 54 0.12 -9.37 -2.88
N ALA A 55 -0.14 -8.64 -1.79
CA ALA A 55 -1.14 -8.98 -0.80
C ALA A 55 -2.58 -8.90 -1.36
N LEU A 56 -2.91 -7.85 -2.11
CA LEU A 56 -4.21 -7.74 -2.77
C LEU A 56 -4.41 -8.87 -3.79
N ALA A 57 -3.39 -9.15 -4.61
CA ALA A 57 -3.45 -10.25 -5.57
C ALA A 57 -3.65 -11.60 -4.87
N PHE A 58 -3.03 -11.83 -3.71
CA PHE A 58 -3.23 -13.04 -2.92
C PHE A 58 -4.63 -13.14 -2.32
N ALA A 59 -5.13 -12.06 -1.72
CA ALA A 59 -6.46 -12.01 -1.08
C ALA A 59 -7.58 -12.26 -2.10
N ARG A 60 -7.43 -11.76 -3.34
CA ARG A 60 -8.42 -11.95 -4.42
C ARG A 60 -8.53 -13.39 -4.94
N GLN A 61 -7.57 -14.27 -4.66
CA GLN A 61 -7.57 -15.63 -5.22
C GLN A 61 -8.68 -16.52 -4.65
N ALA A 62 -9.11 -16.32 -3.40
CA ALA A 62 -10.21 -17.06 -2.80
C ALA A 62 -10.76 -16.35 -1.57
N ALA A 63 -12.06 -16.52 -1.31
CA ALA A 63 -12.68 -16.03 -0.08
C ALA A 63 -12.00 -16.63 1.16
N GLY A 64 -11.85 -15.81 2.21
CA GLY A 64 -11.20 -16.18 3.47
C GLY A 64 -9.66 -16.17 3.43
N ARG A 65 -9.04 -15.94 2.26
CA ARG A 65 -7.58 -15.74 2.22
C ARG A 65 -7.21 -14.45 2.91
N SER A 66 -6.36 -14.57 3.93
CA SER A 66 -5.88 -13.47 4.73
C SER A 66 -4.39 -13.26 4.49
N THR A 67 -3.97 -12.01 4.43
CA THR A 67 -2.55 -11.62 4.41
C THR A 67 -2.36 -10.31 5.14
N ARG A 68 -1.13 -10.08 5.61
CA ARG A 68 -0.74 -8.88 6.36
C ARG A 68 0.34 -8.13 5.59
N VAL A 69 0.21 -6.81 5.52
CA VAL A 69 1.25 -5.92 5.01
C VAL A 69 1.62 -4.95 6.11
N ARG A 70 2.91 -4.82 6.42
CA ARG A 70 3.39 -3.94 7.47
C ARG A 70 3.90 -2.64 6.87
N PHE A 71 3.68 -1.55 7.58
CA PHE A 71 4.53 -0.37 7.47
C PHE A 71 5.90 -0.72 8.05
N PHE A 72 6.97 -0.19 7.46
CA PHE A 72 8.34 -0.51 7.87
C PHE A 72 8.78 0.30 9.08
N ASP A 73 8.14 1.45 9.31
CA ASP A 73 8.28 2.20 10.55
C ASP A 73 7.02 2.13 11.42
N GLY A 74 7.24 2.04 12.72
CA GLY A 74 6.18 2.00 13.73
C GLY A 74 5.42 0.68 13.86
N PRO A 75 4.36 0.67 14.67
CA PRO A 75 3.58 -0.53 14.98
C PRO A 75 2.39 -0.73 14.04
N PHE A 76 2.49 -0.30 12.78
CA PHE A 76 1.34 -0.23 11.87
C PHE A 76 1.32 -1.36 10.84
N TRP A 77 0.13 -1.90 10.59
CA TRP A 77 -0.07 -2.88 9.52
C TRP A 77 -1.51 -2.86 9.01
N ILE A 78 -1.70 -3.42 7.82
CA ILE A 78 -3.00 -3.67 7.22
C ILE A 78 -3.19 -5.18 7.03
N ASP A 79 -4.36 -5.68 7.43
CA ASP A 79 -4.78 -7.05 7.14
C ASP A 79 -5.78 -7.02 5.99
N LEU A 80 -5.58 -7.86 4.97
CA LEU A 80 -6.46 -8.01 3.82
C LEU A 80 -7.11 -9.40 3.84
N VAL A 81 -8.43 -9.46 3.78
CA VAL A 81 -9.20 -10.71 3.71
C VAL A 81 -10.13 -10.72 2.50
N GLY A 82 -9.92 -11.66 1.56
CA GLY A 82 -10.79 -11.80 0.40
C GLY A 82 -12.21 -12.23 0.79
N ARG A 83 -13.24 -11.65 0.15
CA ARG A 83 -14.65 -11.98 0.42
C ARG A 83 -15.34 -12.81 -0.67
N GLY A 84 -14.74 -12.90 -1.87
CA GLY A 84 -15.22 -13.75 -2.98
C GLY A 84 -16.16 -13.09 -3.99
N ASP A 85 -16.50 -11.81 -3.78
CA ASP A 85 -17.42 -10.99 -4.58
C ASP A 85 -16.74 -9.71 -5.13
N ASP A 86 -15.45 -9.82 -5.49
CA ASP A 86 -14.57 -8.69 -5.81
C ASP A 86 -14.48 -7.62 -4.70
N SER A 87 -14.81 -8.00 -3.46
CA SER A 87 -14.55 -7.19 -2.27
C SER A 87 -13.47 -7.80 -1.38
N VAL A 88 -12.80 -6.92 -0.63
CA VAL A 88 -11.75 -7.26 0.33
C VAL A 88 -12.05 -6.54 1.64
N SER A 89 -11.97 -7.27 2.75
CA SER A 89 -11.89 -6.65 4.07
C SER A 89 -10.50 -6.09 4.27
N VAL A 90 -10.41 -4.83 4.66
CA VAL A 90 -9.18 -4.14 5.03
C VAL A 90 -9.29 -3.77 6.49
N SER A 91 -8.34 -4.22 7.31
CA SER A 91 -8.23 -3.80 8.71
C SER A 91 -6.97 -2.99 8.90
N ALA A 92 -7.10 -1.72 9.27
CA ALA A 92 -6.00 -0.80 9.57
C ALA A 92 -5.67 -0.84 11.06
N ASN A 93 -4.51 -1.40 11.42
CA ASN A 93 -4.22 -1.79 12.80
C ASN A 93 -2.95 -1.11 13.36
N SER A 94 -3.08 -0.54 14.55
CA SER A 94 -1.97 -0.17 15.45
C SER A 94 -2.21 -0.84 16.80
N HIS A 95 -1.16 -1.16 17.60
CA HIS A 95 -1.23 -1.80 18.94
C HIS A 95 -2.63 -1.74 19.63
N GLY A 96 -3.55 -2.65 19.30
CA GLY A 96 -4.97 -2.51 19.64
C GLY A 96 -5.93 -2.99 18.54
N ALA A 97 -7.21 -2.59 18.64
CA ALA A 97 -8.25 -2.91 17.65
C ALA A 97 -8.17 -1.93 16.47
N GLY A 98 -7.98 -2.46 15.26
CA GLY A 98 -7.99 -1.68 14.03
C GLY A 98 -9.39 -1.37 13.50
N GLU A 99 -9.49 -0.35 12.67
CA GLU A 99 -10.72 -0.09 11.91
C GLU A 99 -10.82 -1.10 10.77
N GLU A 100 -11.95 -1.81 10.69
CA GLU A 100 -12.25 -2.75 9.60
C GLU A 100 -13.24 -2.13 8.62
N ALA A 101 -12.90 -2.18 7.34
CA ALA A 101 -13.73 -1.73 6.23
C ALA A 101 -13.82 -2.82 5.17
N THR A 102 -14.93 -2.88 4.44
CA THR A 102 -14.98 -3.67 3.20
C THR A 102 -14.92 -2.72 2.01
N VAL A 103 -13.97 -2.95 1.12
CA VAL A 103 -13.70 -2.11 -0.05
C VAL A 103 -13.79 -2.93 -1.33
N SER A 104 -14.02 -2.24 -2.44
CA SER A 104 -13.92 -2.80 -3.79
C SER A 104 -12.47 -3.18 -4.10
N ALA A 105 -12.22 -4.45 -4.42
CA ALA A 105 -10.89 -4.92 -4.79
C ALA A 105 -10.41 -4.27 -6.10
N GLN A 106 -11.34 -3.97 -7.01
CA GLN A 106 -11.06 -3.24 -8.23
C GLN A 106 -10.63 -1.79 -7.97
N ASP A 107 -11.31 -1.08 -7.05
CA ASP A 107 -10.97 0.31 -6.75
C ASP A 107 -9.66 0.42 -5.98
N MET A 108 -9.44 -0.51 -5.04
CA MET A 108 -8.14 -0.65 -4.38
C MET A 108 -7.04 -0.88 -5.42
N ALA A 109 -7.20 -1.85 -6.33
CA ALA A 109 -6.20 -2.13 -7.37
C ALA A 109 -5.93 -0.90 -8.27
N ARG A 110 -6.98 -0.14 -8.60
CA ARG A 110 -6.86 1.09 -9.40
C ARG A 110 -6.05 2.16 -8.69
N SER A 111 -6.31 2.37 -7.40
CA SER A 111 -5.55 3.32 -6.58
C SER A 111 -4.08 2.91 -6.48
N LEU A 112 -3.79 1.64 -6.20
CA LEU A 112 -2.41 1.11 -6.15
C LEU A 112 -1.68 1.28 -7.49
N ALA A 113 -2.34 1.00 -8.61
CA ALA A 113 -1.77 1.14 -9.95
C ALA A 113 -1.43 2.61 -10.28
N ALA A 114 -2.31 3.55 -9.92
CA ALA A 114 -2.09 4.97 -10.15
C ALA A 114 -0.88 5.50 -9.36
N VAL A 115 -0.73 5.10 -8.10
CA VAL A 115 0.44 5.49 -7.28
C VAL A 115 1.70 4.79 -7.78
N ARG A 116 1.61 3.52 -8.17
CA ARG A 116 2.74 2.76 -8.73
C ARG A 116 3.32 3.45 -9.95
N GLU A 117 2.48 3.85 -10.92
CA GLU A 117 2.97 4.48 -12.15
C GLU A 117 3.77 5.76 -11.83
N LYS A 118 3.21 6.61 -10.96
CA LYS A 118 3.85 7.85 -10.53
C LYS A 118 5.14 7.60 -9.76
N LEU A 119 5.13 6.66 -8.82
CA LEU A 119 6.28 6.35 -7.97
C LEU A 119 7.44 5.74 -8.75
N VAL A 120 7.14 4.79 -9.65
CA VAL A 120 8.16 4.21 -10.55
C VAL A 120 8.77 5.29 -11.44
N ARG A 121 7.94 6.14 -12.04
CA ARG A 121 8.41 7.26 -12.87
C ARG A 121 9.33 8.19 -12.08
N ALA A 122 8.91 8.60 -10.88
CA ALA A 122 9.68 9.47 -10.00
C ALA A 122 11.04 8.86 -9.61
N CYS A 123 11.09 7.55 -9.37
CA CYS A 123 12.35 6.84 -9.09
C CYS A 123 13.26 6.78 -10.32
N LEU A 124 12.72 6.53 -11.50
CA LEU A 124 13.49 6.49 -12.75
C LEU A 124 14.11 7.85 -13.08
N GLU A 125 13.34 8.94 -12.95
CA GLU A 125 13.80 10.31 -13.18
C GLU A 125 14.94 10.73 -12.23
N ARG A 126 14.98 10.15 -11.02
CA ARG A 126 16.06 10.36 -10.03
C ARG A 126 17.25 9.42 -10.20
N GLY A 127 17.22 8.52 -11.18
CA GLY A 127 18.28 7.53 -11.43
C GLY A 127 18.27 6.34 -10.46
N TRP A 128 17.15 6.08 -9.78
CA TRP A 128 17.01 5.01 -8.79
C TRP A 128 16.41 3.71 -9.36
N GLY A 129 16.29 3.60 -10.68
CA GLY A 129 15.68 2.44 -11.37
C GLY A 129 16.32 1.09 -11.06
N GLU A 130 17.59 1.10 -10.64
CA GLU A 130 18.36 -0.12 -10.34
C GLU A 130 18.16 -0.62 -8.91
N GLN A 131 17.50 0.15 -8.05
CA GLN A 131 17.20 -0.27 -6.68
C GLN A 131 16.27 -1.49 -6.70
N MET A 132 16.56 -2.46 -5.83
CA MET A 132 15.87 -3.76 -5.82
C MET A 132 14.34 -3.61 -5.73
N ASP A 133 13.86 -2.76 -4.83
CA ASP A 133 12.41 -2.56 -4.64
C ASP A 133 11.76 -1.86 -5.83
N VAL A 134 12.48 -0.95 -6.51
CA VAL A 134 11.99 -0.29 -7.72
C VAL A 134 11.85 -1.32 -8.84
N ARG A 135 12.85 -2.18 -9.04
CA ARG A 135 12.78 -3.28 -10.01
C ARG A 135 11.66 -4.26 -9.69
N ARG A 136 11.46 -4.60 -8.41
CA ARG A 136 10.35 -5.45 -7.98
C ARG A 136 9.02 -4.80 -8.36
N LEU A 137 8.84 -3.52 -8.03
CA LEU A 137 7.61 -2.77 -8.28
C LEU A 137 7.34 -2.57 -9.79
N GLN A 138 8.38 -2.43 -10.62
CA GLN A 138 8.24 -2.38 -12.08
C GLN A 138 7.63 -3.66 -12.67
N ASN A 139 7.90 -4.82 -12.07
CA ASN A 139 7.47 -6.13 -12.58
C ASN A 139 6.10 -6.60 -12.03
N ARG A 140 5.33 -5.71 -11.40
CA ARG A 140 3.99 -5.99 -10.88
C ARG A 140 2.86 -5.52 -11.80
#